data_AF-A0A1Q6V432-F1
#
_entry.id   AF-A0A1Q6V432-F1
#
_cell.length_a   1.000
_cell.length_b   1.000
_cell.length_c   1.000
_cell.angle_alpha   90.00
_cell.angle_beta   90.00
_cell.angle_gamma   90.00
#
_symmetry.space_group_name_H-M   'P 1'
#
loop_
_entity.id
_entity.type
_entity.pdbx_description
1 polymer ?
#
loop_
_entity_poly.entity_id
_entity_poly.type
_entity_poly.pdbx_seq_one_letter_code
_entity_poly.pdbx_strand_id
1 'polypeptide(L)'
;MNGTWKTKYGEFKIWALGHQRLQVEFSGVYEYKTAQGPTANTGEGSGIATIEGDTAIFKPEGAEEECRITLKFTGGKLVVMQTGICGFGNNVTAAGTYKKVSGKKPKFESD
;
A
#
# COMPACT_ATOMS: atom_id res chain seq x y z
N MET A 1 -12.34 5.75 -3.49
CA MET A 1 -11.07 5.17 -3.98
C MET A 1 -9.92 6.18 -3.96
N ASN A 2 -9.96 7.25 -4.77
CA ASN A 2 -8.84 8.19 -4.91
C ASN A 2 -8.42 8.88 -3.60
N GLY A 3 -7.12 9.07 -3.46
CA GLY A 3 -6.51 9.88 -2.42
C GLY A 3 -5.34 9.18 -1.72
N THR A 4 -4.98 9.73 -0.56
CA THR A 4 -3.94 9.19 0.33
C THR A 4 -4.60 8.57 1.55
N TRP A 5 -4.14 7.38 1.92
CA TRP A 5 -4.64 6.56 3.01
C TRP A 5 -3.48 6.25 3.94
N LYS A 6 -3.62 6.45 5.25
CA LYS A 6 -2.52 6.26 6.21
C LYS A 6 -2.92 5.45 7.43
N THR A 7 -1.93 4.74 7.97
CA THR A 7 -1.86 4.28 9.36
C THR A 7 -0.64 4.93 10.03
N LYS A 8 -0.30 4.51 11.25
CA LYS A 8 0.97 4.89 11.88
C LYS A 8 2.18 4.33 11.11
N TYR A 9 2.03 3.17 10.46
CA TYR A 9 3.13 2.36 9.95
C TYR A 9 3.11 2.21 8.42
N GLY A 10 2.16 2.84 7.73
CA GLY A 10 2.12 2.75 6.29
C GLY A 10 1.23 3.80 5.65
N GLU A 11 1.50 4.04 4.38
CA GLU A 11 0.79 4.96 3.51
C GLU A 11 0.48 4.29 2.17
N PHE A 12 -0.72 4.54 1.66
CA PHE A 12 -1.11 4.24 0.30
C PHE A 12 -1.48 5.53 -0.43
N LYS A 13 -0.90 5.76 -1.60
CA LYS A 13 -1.37 6.74 -2.57
C LYS A 13 -2.09 6.00 -3.68
N ILE A 14 -3.32 6.40 -3.98
CA ILE A 14 -4.17 5.70 -4.96
C ILE A 14 -4.86 6.71 -5.87
N TRP A 15 -4.77 6.48 -7.18
CA TRP A 15 -5.46 7.29 -8.18
C TRP A 15 -6.06 6.43 -9.29
N ALA A 16 -7.33 6.64 -9.60
CA ALA A 16 -8.02 5.97 -10.70
C ALA A 16 -7.50 6.46 -12.06
N LEU A 17 -7.19 5.51 -12.94
CA LEU A 17 -6.77 5.78 -14.32
C LEU A 17 -7.90 5.56 -15.34
N GLY A 18 -9.06 5.05 -14.89
CA GLY A 18 -10.11 4.55 -15.77
C GLY A 18 -9.92 3.08 -16.13
N HIS A 19 -10.86 2.50 -16.89
CA HIS A 19 -10.78 1.11 -17.37
C HIS A 19 -10.45 0.06 -16.29
N GLN A 20 -11.01 0.23 -15.09
CA GLN A 20 -10.77 -0.66 -13.94
C GLN A 20 -9.30 -0.69 -13.47
N ARG A 21 -8.52 0.37 -13.71
CA ARG A 21 -7.11 0.47 -13.29
C ARG A 21 -6.88 1.59 -12.28
N LEU A 22 -6.00 1.33 -11.32
CA LEU A 22 -5.52 2.29 -10.33
C LEU A 22 -4.00 2.38 -10.39
N GLN A 23 -3.45 3.59 -10.36
CA GLN A 23 -2.05 3.79 -9.97
C GLN A 23 -1.97 3.72 -8.45
N VAL A 24 -1.05 2.91 -7.93
CA VAL A 24 -0.86 2.66 -6.50
C VAL A 24 0.61 2.81 -6.14
N GLU A 25 0.85 3.50 -5.03
CA GLU A 25 2.12 3.49 -4.30
C GLU A 25 1.85 3.12 -2.85
N PHE A 26 2.71 2.26 -2.29
CA PHE A 26 2.75 1.89 -0.89
C PHE A 26 4.11 2.27 -0.31
N SER A 27 4.10 2.80 0.91
CA SER A 27 5.27 2.86 1.77
C SER A 27 4.91 2.34 3.16
N GLY A 28 5.82 1.56 3.74
CA GLY A 28 5.65 0.90 5.02
C GLY A 28 6.89 1.04 5.89
N VAL A 29 6.68 1.08 7.20
CA VAL A 29 7.74 1.15 8.21
C VAL A 29 7.44 0.20 9.36
N TYR A 30 8.45 -0.53 9.79
CA TYR A 30 8.44 -1.34 11.00
C TYR A 30 9.52 -0.83 11.96
N GLU A 31 9.09 -0.11 12.99
CA GLU A 31 9.97 0.46 14.02
C GLU A 31 10.28 -0.57 15.12
N TYR A 32 11.54 -0.67 15.53
CA TYR A 32 11.98 -1.55 16.62
C TYR A 32 13.18 -0.97 17.37
N LYS A 33 13.56 -1.58 18.49
CA LYS A 33 14.69 -1.14 19.33
C LYS A 33 15.83 -2.14 19.25
N THR A 34 17.06 -1.64 19.20
CA THR A 34 18.29 -2.43 19.36
C THR A 34 19.07 -1.91 20.57
N ALA A 35 20.18 -2.57 20.91
CA ALA A 35 21.11 -2.10 21.94
C ALA A 35 21.71 -0.71 21.64
N GLN A 36 21.71 -0.29 20.38
CA GLN A 36 22.26 1.00 19.92
C GLN A 36 21.19 2.10 19.83
N GLY A 37 19.91 1.77 20.03
CA GLY A 37 18.80 2.72 19.98
C GLY A 37 17.62 2.27 19.10
N PRO A 38 16.60 3.12 18.92
CA PRO A 38 15.51 2.87 17.97
C PRO A 38 16.02 2.84 16.54
N THR A 39 15.48 1.94 15.73
CA THR A 39 15.73 1.82 14.29
C THR A 39 14.43 1.38 13.59
N ALA A 40 14.43 1.31 12.26
CA ALA A 40 13.28 0.85 11.51
C ALA A 40 13.68 0.12 10.22
N ASN A 41 12.87 -0.86 9.85
CA ASN A 41 12.88 -1.42 8.49
C ASN A 41 11.83 -0.66 7.67
N THR A 42 12.15 -0.37 6.42
CA THR A 42 11.24 0.32 5.50
C THR A 42 11.08 -0.51 4.23
N GLY A 43 9.93 -0.36 3.59
CA GLY A 43 9.64 -1.01 2.33
C GLY A 43 8.64 -0.21 1.52
N GLU A 44 8.82 -0.24 0.21
CA GLU A 44 8.03 0.53 -0.74
C GLU A 44 7.59 -0.37 -1.88
N GLY A 45 6.54 0.04 -2.59
CA GLY A 45 6.09 -0.66 -3.77
C GLY A 45 5.15 0.20 -4.59
N SER A 46 5.35 0.24 -5.89
CA SER A 46 4.52 0.98 -6.84
C SER A 46 4.01 0.07 -7.95
N GLY A 47 2.96 0.51 -8.65
CA GLY A 47 2.46 -0.20 -9.83
C GLY A 47 0.98 0.06 -10.11
N ILE A 48 0.43 -0.77 -11.01
CA ILE A 48 -0.97 -0.73 -11.38
C ILE A 48 -1.76 -1.81 -10.66
N ALA A 49 -2.83 -1.41 -9.98
CA ALA A 49 -3.83 -2.33 -9.45
C ALA A 49 -5.02 -2.45 -10.41
N THR A 50 -5.61 -3.64 -10.48
CA THR A 50 -6.82 -3.91 -11.28
C THR A 50 -8.02 -4.07 -10.36
N ILE A 51 -9.13 -3.41 -10.69
CA ILE A 51 -10.39 -3.53 -9.96
C ILE A 51 -11.08 -4.83 -10.38
N GLU A 52 -11.40 -5.67 -9.41
CA GLU A 52 -12.14 -6.92 -9.54
C GLU A 52 -13.34 -6.88 -8.59
N GLY A 53 -14.52 -6.58 -9.12
CA GLY A 53 -15.74 -6.43 -8.33
C GLY A 53 -15.67 -5.26 -7.34
N ASP A 54 -15.73 -5.56 -6.04
CA ASP A 54 -15.67 -4.57 -4.94
C ASP A 54 -14.26 -4.36 -4.37
N THR A 55 -13.25 -5.01 -4.96
CA THR A 55 -11.84 -4.93 -4.52
C THR A 55 -10.92 -4.50 -5.66
N ALA A 56 -9.70 -4.08 -5.33
CA ALA A 56 -8.63 -3.95 -6.30
C ALA A 56 -7.45 -4.85 -5.91
N ILE A 57 -6.90 -5.57 -6.88
CA ILE A 57 -5.75 -6.45 -6.71
C ILE A 57 -4.52 -5.71 -7.17
N PHE A 58 -3.56 -5.58 -6.26
CA PHE A 58 -2.29 -4.91 -6.45
C PHE A 58 -1.15 -5.91 -6.21
N LYS A 59 -0.21 -5.96 -7.16
CA LYS A 59 1.11 -6.58 -6.97
C LYS A 59 2.13 -5.48 -7.29
N PRO A 60 3.02 -5.10 -6.35
CA PRO A 60 4.08 -4.15 -6.65
C PRO A 60 4.93 -4.64 -7.82
N GLU A 61 5.42 -3.71 -8.65
CA GLU A 61 6.36 -4.03 -9.70
C GLU A 61 7.64 -4.63 -9.09
N GLY A 62 8.13 -5.73 -9.68
CA GLY A 62 9.29 -6.45 -9.17
C GLY A 62 9.05 -7.32 -7.93
N ALA A 63 7.83 -7.39 -7.40
CA ALA A 63 7.50 -8.33 -6.33
C ALA A 63 7.39 -9.78 -6.85
N GLU A 64 7.70 -10.73 -5.97
CA GLU A 64 7.59 -12.17 -6.21
C GLU A 64 6.17 -12.57 -6.63
N GLU A 65 6.04 -13.69 -7.35
CA GLU A 65 4.75 -14.13 -7.91
C GLU A 65 3.69 -14.43 -6.86
N GLU A 66 4.07 -14.89 -5.67
CA GLU A 66 3.14 -15.12 -4.57
C GLU A 66 2.60 -13.83 -3.92
N CYS A 67 3.20 -12.67 -4.20
CA CYS A 67 2.75 -11.41 -3.61
C CYS A 67 1.39 -10.99 -4.16
N ARG A 68 0.43 -10.82 -3.26
CA ARG A 68 -0.89 -10.27 -3.58
C ARG A 68 -1.37 -9.33 -2.50
N ILE A 69 -1.70 -8.09 -2.89
CA ILE A 69 -2.28 -7.08 -2.00
C ILE A 69 -3.71 -6.80 -2.46
N THR A 70 -4.67 -7.13 -1.60
CA THR A 70 -6.10 -6.89 -1.87
C THR A 70 -6.53 -5.61 -1.17
N LEU A 71 -7.05 -4.66 -1.95
CA LEU A 71 -7.50 -3.35 -1.51
C LEU A 71 -9.03 -3.30 -1.51
N LYS A 72 -9.65 -3.15 -0.33
CA LYS A 72 -11.10 -3.01 -0.19
C LYS A 72 -11.47 -1.64 0.38
N PHE A 73 -12.22 -0.86 -0.38
CA PHE A 73 -12.69 0.46 0.05
C PHE A 73 -14.06 0.31 0.72
N THR A 74 -14.17 0.65 2.00
CA THR A 74 -15.44 0.54 2.75
C THR A 74 -15.58 1.66 3.77
N GLY A 75 -16.73 2.35 3.78
CA GLY A 75 -17.07 3.35 4.80
C GLY A 75 -16.01 4.42 5.04
N GLY A 76 -15.34 4.90 3.99
CA GLY A 76 -14.26 5.89 4.11
C GLY A 76 -12.96 5.35 4.72
N LYS A 77 -12.79 4.03 4.77
CA LYS A 77 -11.55 3.30 5.12
C LYS A 77 -11.06 2.49 3.92
N LEU A 78 -9.77 2.17 3.96
CA LEU A 78 -9.14 1.20 3.06
C LEU A 78 -8.69 0.00 3.90
N VAL A 79 -9.32 -1.14 3.69
CA VAL A 79 -8.94 -2.42 4.31
C VAL A 79 -8.01 -3.15 3.35
N VAL A 80 -6.81 -3.46 3.81
CA VAL A 80 -5.76 -4.07 3.01
C VAL A 80 -5.40 -5.43 3.57
N MET A 81 -5.38 -6.43 2.69
CA MET A 81 -4.86 -7.76 2.99
C MET A 81 -3.62 -8.00 2.14
N GLN A 82 -2.56 -8.52 2.76
CA GLN A 82 -1.37 -8.98 2.06
C GLN A 82 -1.30 -10.50 2.15
N THR A 83 -1.09 -11.16 1.03
CA THR A 83 -0.78 -12.60 0.94
C THR A 83 0.58 -12.74 0.25
N GLY A 84 1.41 -13.68 0.74
CA GLY A 84 2.76 -13.90 0.21
C GLY A 84 3.78 -12.85 0.64
N ILE A 85 5.00 -13.01 0.12
CA ILE A 85 6.15 -12.16 0.40
C ILE A 85 6.23 -11.09 -0.69
N CYS A 86 6.11 -9.83 -0.30
CA CYS A 86 6.06 -8.69 -1.24
C CYS A 86 7.36 -7.89 -1.30
N GLY A 87 8.45 -8.39 -0.73
CA GLY A 87 9.77 -7.74 -0.82
C GLY A 87 9.94 -6.46 0.01
N PHE A 88 8.99 -6.10 0.88
CA PHE A 88 9.04 -4.86 1.67
C PHE A 88 10.09 -4.83 2.81
N GLY A 89 10.87 -5.90 2.96
CA GLY A 89 11.82 -6.04 4.07
C GLY A 89 11.19 -6.65 5.33
N ASN A 90 12.06 -7.02 6.27
CA ASN A 90 11.68 -7.82 7.44
C ASN A 90 10.62 -7.12 8.30
N ASN A 91 9.50 -7.81 8.54
CA ASN A 91 8.34 -7.37 9.31
C ASN A 91 7.60 -6.13 8.77
N VAL A 92 7.93 -5.67 7.56
CA VAL A 92 7.15 -4.62 6.89
C VAL A 92 5.98 -5.28 6.16
N THR A 93 4.76 -4.82 6.45
CA THR A 93 3.54 -5.34 5.83
C THR A 93 2.62 -4.22 5.39
N ALA A 94 1.98 -4.43 4.25
CA ALA A 94 0.90 -3.58 3.75
C ALA A 94 -0.45 -3.85 4.45
N ALA A 95 -0.60 -5.01 5.12
CA ALA A 95 -1.87 -5.41 5.72
C ALA A 95 -2.31 -4.43 6.83
N GLY A 96 -3.58 -4.08 6.86
CA GLY A 96 -4.12 -3.17 7.86
C GLY A 96 -5.37 -2.43 7.42
N THR A 97 -5.88 -1.55 8.30
CA THR A 97 -7.01 -0.67 7.98
C THR A 97 -6.56 0.79 8.02
N TYR A 98 -6.56 1.43 6.86
CA TYR A 98 -6.05 2.77 6.64
C TYR A 98 -7.19 3.79 6.67
N LYS A 99 -6.90 4.96 7.22
CA LYS A 99 -7.81 6.11 7.22
C LYS A 99 -7.49 7.02 6.05
N LYS A 100 -8.52 7.56 5.39
CA LYS A 100 -8.31 8.57 4.36
C LYS A 100 -7.81 9.85 5.00
N VAL A 101 -6.70 10.41 4.50
CA VAL A 101 -6.15 11.69 4.97
C VAL A 101 -6.23 12.78 3.91
N SER A 102 -6.36 12.41 2.63
CA SER A 102 -6.52 13.36 1.53
C SER A 102 -7.33 12.74 0.39
N GLY A 103 -8.13 13.54 -0.30
CA GLY A 103 -8.79 13.17 -1.56
C GLY A 103 -8.16 13.78 -2.82
N LYS A 104 -7.12 14.63 -2.67
CA LYS A 104 -6.43 15.27 -3.79
C LYS A 104 -5.61 14.25 -4.57
N LYS A 105 -5.28 14.56 -5.84
CA LYS A 105 -4.33 13.75 -6.62
C LYS A 105 -2.99 13.68 -5.86
N PRO A 106 -2.54 12.49 -5.44
CA PRO A 106 -1.24 12.33 -4.81
C PRO A 106 -0.12 12.66 -5.81
N LYS A 107 1.05 13.04 -5.30
CA LYS A 107 2.28 13.04 -6.08
C LYS A 107 2.87 11.65 -6.02
N PHE A 108 3.02 11.02 -7.17
CA PHE A 108 3.72 9.74 -7.32
C PHE A 108 5.21 10.02 -7.53
N GLU A 109 6.09 9.09 -7.16
CA GLU A 109 7.54 9.27 -7.34
C GLU A 109 7.97 9.20 -8.80
N SER A 110 7.14 8.62 -9.65
CA SER A 110 7.36 8.55 -11.10
C SER A 110 6.83 9.77 -11.88
N ASP A 111 6.27 10.78 -11.20
CA ASP A 111 5.80 12.06 -11.77
C ASP A 111 6.90 13.14 -11.79
#